data_AF-A0A7S2GWL3-F1
#
_entry.id   AF-A0A7S2GWL3-F1
#
_cell.length_a   1.000
_cell.length_b   1.000
_cell.length_c   1.000
_cell.angle_alpha   90.00
_cell.angle_beta   90.00
_cell.angle_gamma   90.00
#
_symmetry.space_group_name_H-M   'P 1'
#
loop_
_entity.id
_entity.type
_entity.pdbx_description
1 polymer ?
#
loop_
_entity_poly.entity_id
_entity_poly.type
_entity_poly.pdbx_seq_one_letter_code
_entity_poly.pdbx_strand_id
1 'polypeptide(L)'
;FSVSVHDLQRIIDSIDAGKRMIVVGTTSCRTLESLYWCGVKILKKGLDGHSEGGTGNDFLLLDQNEWTQLSRGGREYSASEALKAAIQGKTQNDYVQGETSLMIVPG
;
A
#
# COMPACT_ATOMS: atom_id res chain seq x y z
N PHE A 1 6.13 3.93 7.53
CA PHE A 1 4.83 3.64 8.17
C PHE A 1 4.82 2.20 8.67
N SER A 2 3.98 1.91 9.66
CA SER A 2 3.72 0.55 10.15
C SER A 2 2.22 0.45 10.43
N VAL A 3 1.53 -0.52 9.82
CA VAL A 3 0.09 -0.72 9.95
C VAL A 3 -0.20 -2.19 10.20
N SER A 4 -1.11 -2.51 11.13
CA SER A 4 -1.48 -3.89 11.41
C SER A 4 -2.24 -4.52 10.23
N VAL A 5 -2.01 -5.81 9.97
CA VAL A 5 -2.76 -6.54 8.92
C VAL A 5 -4.24 -6.61 9.27
N HIS A 6 -4.58 -6.76 10.54
CA HIS A 6 -5.95 -6.73 11.02
C HIS A 6 -6.70 -5.43 10.66
N ASP A 7 -6.09 -4.27 10.89
CA ASP A 7 -6.73 -2.99 10.58
C ASP A 7 -6.84 -2.79 9.05
N LEU A 8 -5.81 -3.23 8.29
CA LEU A 8 -5.88 -3.23 6.84
C LEU A 8 -6.99 -4.13 6.30
N GLN A 9 -7.19 -5.31 6.89
CA GLN A 9 -8.28 -6.20 6.51
C GLN A 9 -9.64 -5.52 6.73
N ARG A 10 -9.84 -4.83 7.85
CA ARG A 10 -11.09 -4.08 8.12
C ARG A 10 -11.33 -2.94 7.12
N ILE A 11 -10.25 -2.28 6.69
CA ILE A 11 -10.28 -1.24 5.66
C ILE A 11 -10.71 -1.86 4.31
N ILE A 12 -10.09 -2.99 3.92
CA ILE A 12 -10.43 -3.75 2.72
C ILE A 12 -11.90 -4.17 2.74
N ASP A 13 -12.37 -4.78 3.82
CA ASP A 13 -13.75 -5.24 3.95
C ASP A 13 -14.75 -4.09 3.84
N SER A 14 -14.38 -2.90 4.36
CA SER A 14 -15.21 -1.69 4.25
C SER A 14 -15.28 -1.17 2.81
N ILE A 15 -14.18 -1.21 2.08
CA ILE A 15 -14.11 -0.83 0.66
C ILE A 15 -14.93 -1.80 -0.18
N ASP A 16 -14.75 -3.12 0.02
CA ASP A 16 -15.48 -4.16 -0.71
C ASP A 16 -16.99 -4.11 -0.44
N ALA A 17 -17.39 -3.76 0.78
CA ALA A 17 -18.79 -3.52 1.14
C ALA A 17 -19.36 -2.20 0.59
N GLY A 18 -18.58 -1.41 -0.16
CA GLY A 18 -19.00 -0.11 -0.70
C GLY A 18 -19.28 0.95 0.36
N LYS A 19 -18.73 0.79 1.57
CA LYS A 19 -18.93 1.75 2.67
C LYS A 19 -18.09 3.00 2.43
N ARG A 20 -18.65 4.15 2.77
CA ARG A 20 -17.92 5.42 2.72
C ARG A 20 -16.85 5.45 3.80
N MET A 21 -15.60 5.67 3.40
CA MET A 21 -14.47 5.85 4.30
C MET A 21 -14.06 7.31 4.36
N ILE A 22 -13.81 7.82 5.58
CA ILE A 22 -13.31 9.17 5.79
C ILE A 22 -11.96 9.03 6.50
N VAL A 23 -10.91 9.48 5.83
CA VAL A 23 -9.55 9.47 6.36
C VAL A 23 -9.29 10.81 7.02
N VAL A 24 -8.91 10.79 8.30
CA VAL A 24 -8.65 12.00 9.08
C VAL A 24 -7.15 12.16 9.30
N GLY A 25 -6.63 13.33 8.93
CA GLY A 25 -5.21 13.67 9.05
C GLY A 25 -4.40 13.35 7.80
N THR A 26 -3.47 14.23 7.48
CA THR A 26 -2.58 14.13 6.30
C THR A 26 -1.66 12.91 6.40
N THR A 27 -1.19 12.55 7.58
CA THR A 27 -0.36 11.35 7.81
C THR A 27 -1.12 10.06 7.47
N SER A 28 -2.40 9.96 7.85
CA SER A 28 -3.25 8.81 7.55
C SER A 28 -3.49 8.69 6.05
N CYS A 29 -3.80 9.82 5.38
CA CYS A 29 -3.94 9.87 3.93
C CYS A 29 -2.65 9.41 3.23
N ARG A 30 -1.49 9.94 3.64
CA ARG A 30 -0.18 9.57 3.07
C ARG A 30 0.13 8.10 3.30
N THR A 31 -0.23 7.55 4.44
CA THR A 31 -0.01 6.13 4.76
C THR A 31 -0.83 5.22 3.85
N LEU A 32 -2.12 5.50 3.68
CA LEU A 32 -3.00 4.72 2.81
C LEU A 32 -2.62 4.84 1.33
N GLU A 33 -2.24 6.05 0.89
CA GLU A 33 -1.75 6.26 -0.47
C GLU A 33 -0.45 5.49 -0.71
N SER A 34 0.48 5.50 0.25
CA SER A 34 1.73 4.75 0.13
C SER A 34 1.48 3.25 0.06
N LEU A 35 0.59 2.72 0.90
CA LEU A 35 0.18 1.31 0.88
C LEU A 35 -0.46 0.91 -0.45
N TYR A 36 -1.33 1.76 -1.00
CA TYR A 36 -1.92 1.53 -2.33
C TYR A 36 -0.84 1.41 -3.40
N TRP A 37 0.11 2.35 -3.48
CA TRP A 37 1.17 2.31 -4.50
C TRP A 37 2.12 1.14 -4.32
N CYS A 38 2.44 0.75 -3.09
CA CYS A 38 3.20 -0.47 -2.83
C CYS A 38 2.44 -1.73 -3.31
N GLY A 39 1.13 -1.79 -3.06
CA GLY A 39 0.27 -2.85 -3.59
C GLY A 39 0.24 -2.91 -5.12
N VAL A 40 0.09 -1.76 -5.78
CA VAL A 40 0.15 -1.66 -7.25
C VAL A 40 1.53 -2.08 -7.77
N LYS A 41 2.62 -1.73 -7.07
CA LYS A 41 3.98 -2.17 -7.42
C LYS A 41 4.11 -3.69 -7.38
N ILE A 42 3.58 -4.33 -6.34
CA ILE A 42 3.54 -5.80 -6.22
C ILE A 42 2.71 -6.42 -7.35
N LEU A 43 1.53 -5.86 -7.65
CA LEU A 43 0.66 -6.39 -8.72
C LEU A 43 1.26 -6.24 -10.12
N LYS A 44 1.97 -5.14 -10.40
CA LYS A 44 2.60 -4.88 -11.71
C LYS A 44 3.90 -5.65 -11.94
N LYS A 45 4.74 -5.79 -10.90
CA LYS A 45 6.08 -6.38 -11.01
C LYS A 45 6.16 -7.83 -10.49
N GLY A 46 5.09 -8.36 -9.89
CA GLY A 46 5.15 -9.61 -9.13
C GLY A 46 5.80 -9.42 -7.75
N LEU A 47 6.08 -10.52 -7.04
CA LEU A 47 6.69 -10.49 -5.70
C LEU A 47 8.10 -9.85 -5.69
N ASP A 48 8.73 -9.67 -6.85
CA ASP A 48 9.96 -8.90 -7.05
C ASP A 48 9.78 -7.38 -6.80
N GLY A 49 8.56 -6.93 -6.50
CA GLY A 49 8.26 -5.60 -5.97
C GLY A 49 8.69 -5.40 -4.50
N HIS A 50 9.04 -6.48 -3.78
CA HIS A 50 9.76 -6.39 -2.52
C HIS A 50 11.20 -5.99 -2.80
N SER A 51 11.74 -5.05 -2.03
CA SER A 51 13.06 -4.45 -2.25
C SER A 51 14.13 -5.47 -2.67
N GLU A 52 14.69 -5.32 -3.87
CA GLU A 52 15.85 -6.10 -4.34
C GLU A 52 17.03 -5.85 -3.37
N GLY A 53 17.29 -6.79 -2.46
CA GLY A 53 18.39 -6.70 -1.49
C GLY A 53 18.03 -7.07 -0.04
N GLY A 54 16.77 -7.34 0.28
CA GLY A 54 16.37 -7.80 1.62
C GLY A 54 16.27 -9.31 1.71
N THR A 55 17.31 -9.99 2.20
CA THR A 55 17.17 -11.35 2.73
C THR A 55 16.34 -11.30 4.01
N GLY A 56 15.02 -11.41 3.88
CA GLY A 56 14.08 -11.50 5.01
C GLY A 56 12.91 -10.55 4.86
N ASN A 57 11.74 -11.13 4.62
CA ASN A 57 10.37 -10.63 4.81
C ASN A 57 10.13 -9.11 4.96
N ASP A 58 9.17 -8.63 4.17
CA ASP A 58 8.11 -7.72 4.64
C ASP A 58 8.37 -6.21 4.73
N PHE A 59 9.41 -5.67 4.09
CA PHE A 59 9.61 -4.21 4.02
C PHE A 59 9.23 -3.63 2.65
N LEU A 60 8.16 -2.81 2.62
CA LEU A 60 7.69 -2.11 1.43
C LEU A 60 8.44 -0.80 1.22
N LEU A 61 9.01 -0.59 0.04
CA LEU A 61 9.72 0.65 -0.28
C LEU A 61 9.12 1.31 -1.51
N LEU A 62 8.80 2.59 -1.37
CA LEU A 62 8.27 3.44 -2.44
C LEU A 62 9.13 4.70 -2.58
N ASP A 63 9.87 4.78 -3.69
CA ASP A 63 10.67 5.96 -4.02
C ASP A 63 9.77 7.14 -4.43
N GLN A 64 10.29 8.37 -4.31
CA GLN A 64 9.62 9.63 -4.58
C GLN A 64 8.99 9.71 -5.98
N ASN A 65 9.59 9.07 -6.98
CA ASN A 65 9.14 9.12 -8.37
C ASN A 65 8.43 7.83 -8.84
N GLU A 66 8.44 6.75 -8.07
CA GLU A 66 7.86 5.47 -8.49
C GLU A 66 6.35 5.56 -8.70
N TRP A 67 5.63 6.34 -7.88
CA TRP A 67 4.18 6.51 -8.03
C TRP A 67 3.80 7.08 -9.40
N THR A 68 4.59 8.00 -9.97
CA THR A 68 4.32 8.57 -11.30
C THR A 68 4.44 7.52 -12.40
N GLN A 69 5.42 6.62 -12.28
CA GLN A 69 5.64 5.53 -13.24
C GLN A 69 4.54 4.47 -13.10
N LEU A 70 4.15 4.15 -11.87
CA LEU A 70 3.04 3.23 -11.58
C LEU A 70 1.69 3.79 -12.04
N SER A 71 1.49 5.11 -11.94
CA SER A 71 0.26 5.79 -12.36
C SER A 71 -0.02 5.69 -13.87
N ARG A 72 1.02 5.54 -14.70
CA ARG A 72 0.91 5.16 -16.11
C ARG A 72 0.44 3.69 -16.18
N GLY A 73 -0.88 3.48 -16.15
CA GLY A 73 -1.54 2.17 -16.01
C GLY A 73 -1.95 1.79 -14.59
N GLY A 74 -1.84 2.68 -13.61
CA GLY A 74 -2.22 2.40 -12.20
C GLY A 74 -3.73 2.38 -11.98
N ARG A 75 -4.49 3.03 -12.86
CA ARG A 75 -5.96 3.07 -12.85
C ARG A 75 -6.64 1.72 -13.12
N GLU A 76 -5.86 0.69 -13.44
CA GLU A 76 -6.37 -0.66 -13.70
C GLU A 76 -6.63 -1.44 -12.41
N TYR A 77 -6.02 -1.04 -11.27
CA TYR A 77 -6.17 -1.73 -10.00
C TYR A 77 -7.04 -0.94 -9.01
N SER A 78 -8.04 -1.61 -8.46
CA SER A 78 -8.85 -1.06 -7.37
C SER A 78 -8.04 -0.91 -6.08
N ALA A 79 -8.51 -0.03 -5.19
CA ALA A 79 -7.89 0.13 -3.87
C ALA A 79 -7.88 -1.17 -3.06
N SER A 80 -8.95 -1.97 -3.16
CA SER A 80 -9.05 -3.26 -2.48
C SER A 80 -8.00 -4.25 -2.98
N GLU A 81 -7.85 -4.39 -4.31
CA GLU A 81 -6.85 -5.30 -4.90
C GLU A 81 -5.42 -4.93 -4.50
N ALA A 82 -5.08 -3.64 -4.55
CA ALA A 82 -3.77 -3.17 -4.15
C ALA A 82 -3.50 -3.45 -2.66
N LEU A 83 -4.45 -3.15 -1.77
CA LEU A 83 -4.28 -3.41 -0.34
C LEU A 83 -4.21 -4.91 -0.02
N LYS A 84 -4.99 -5.75 -0.71
CA LYS A 84 -4.91 -7.21 -0.60
C LYS A 84 -3.53 -7.73 -1.01
N ALA A 85 -2.94 -7.19 -2.07
CA ALA A 85 -1.59 -7.53 -2.49
C ALA A 85 -0.54 -7.14 -1.42
N ALA A 86 -0.72 -5.99 -0.75
CA ALA A 86 0.19 -5.53 0.30
C ALA A 86 0.18 -6.39 1.58
N ILE A 87 -0.91 -7.14 1.82
CA ILE A 87 -1.03 -8.07 2.97
C ILE A 87 -0.88 -9.54 2.57
N GLN A 88 -0.63 -9.84 1.29
CA GLN A 88 -0.57 -11.21 0.80
C GLN A 88 0.57 -11.97 1.48
N GLY A 89 0.27 -13.15 2.02
CA GLY A 89 1.25 -13.99 2.73
C GLY A 89 1.46 -13.63 4.21
N LYS A 90 0.77 -12.61 4.72
CA LYS A 90 0.81 -12.22 6.14
C LYS A 90 -0.39 -12.75 6.92
N THR A 91 -0.20 -12.94 8.21
CA THR A 91 -1.23 -13.32 9.18
C THR A 91 -1.85 -12.09 9.85
N GLN A 92 -2.99 -12.26 10.51
CA GLN A 92 -3.72 -11.17 11.18
C GLN A 92 -2.92 -10.48 12.30
N ASN A 93 -1.93 -11.17 12.88
CA ASN A 93 -1.06 -10.63 13.93
C ASN A 93 0.18 -9.91 13.38
N ASP A 94 0.39 -9.93 12.07
CA ASP A 94 1.54 -9.31 11.44
C ASP A 94 1.32 -7.81 11.20
N TYR A 95 2.41 -7.14 10.88
CA TYR A 95 2.43 -5.73 10.51
C TYR A 95 2.97 -5.58 9.09
N VAL A 96 2.38 -4.64 8.35
CA VAL A 96 2.95 -4.16 7.10
C VAL A 96 3.83 -2.96 7.43
N GLN A 97 5.12 -3.13 7.19
CA GLN A 97 6.12 -2.09 7.41
C GLN A 97 6.62 -1.57 6.07
N GLY A 98 6.89 -0.28 6.01
CA GLY A 98 7.47 0.28 4.82
C GLY A 98 7.94 1.71 4.98
N GLU A 99 8.71 2.15 4.01
CA GLU A 99 9.19 3.52 3.91
C GLU A 99 8.75 4.13 2.59
N THR A 100 8.45 5.42 2.65
CA THR A 100 8.01 6.17 1.48
C THR A 100 8.63 7.55 1.45
N SER A 101 9.26 7.86 0.33
CA SER A 101 9.75 9.20 0.02
C SER A 101 8.71 10.02 -0.74
N LEU A 102 7.45 9.56 -0.79
CA LEU A 102 6.38 10.22 -1.52
C LEU A 102 6.08 11.58 -0.88
N MET A 103 6.45 12.64 -1.59
CA MET A 103 6.21 14.02 -1.17
C MET A 103 4.79 14.42 -1.60
N ILE A 104 3.91 14.69 -0.64
CA ILE A 104 2.61 15.30 -0.90
C ILE A 104 2.79 16.81 -0.75
N VAL A 105 2.73 17.55 -1.85
CA VAL A 105 2.68 19.01 -1.79
C VAL A 105 1.25 19.39 -1.36
N PRO A 106 1.08 20.11 -0.23
CA PRO A 106 -0.23 20.64 0.11
C PRO A 106 -0.63 21.67 -0.95
N GLY A 107 -1.78 21.44 -1.58
CA GLY A 107 -2.44 22.38 -2.50
C GLY A 107 -3.50 23.21 -1.79
#